data_AF-A0A151BS70-F1
#
_entry.id   AF-A0A151BS70-F1
#
_cell.length_a   1.000
_cell.length_b   1.000
_cell.length_c   1.000
_cell.angle_alpha   90.00
_cell.angle_beta   90.00
_cell.angle_gamma   90.00
#
_symmetry.space_group_name_H-M   'P 1'
#
loop_
_entity.id
_entity.type
_entity.pdbx_description
1 polymer ?
#
loop_
_entity_poly.entity_id
_entity_poly.type
_entity_poly.pdbx_seq_one_letter_code
_entity_poly.pdbx_strand_id
1 'polypeptide(L)'
;MSDRELEALRQKKLMELKRLIQKREKEKTEEKRVDAQQILDRFLVGRAWEVLNAARAQYPQAARYVENALVKLITEGRIRKRISGEELYGLFRRLGVRVRLKTRIKILEHGKLKSLEEKIREQTSW
;
A
#
# COMPACT_ATOMS: atom_id res chain seq x y z
N MET A 1 -15.29 -52.68 12.78
CA MET A 1 -15.24 -51.24 12.45
C MET A 1 -15.26 -51.13 10.94
N SER A 2 -16.22 -50.38 10.40
CA SER A 2 -16.46 -50.34 8.95
C SER A 2 -15.45 -49.39 8.28
N ASP A 3 -14.94 -49.76 7.10
CA ASP A 3 -13.92 -49.02 6.35
C ASP A 3 -14.30 -47.54 6.12
N ARG A 4 -15.61 -47.27 5.98
CA ARG A 4 -16.20 -45.93 5.87
C ARG A 4 -16.01 -45.04 7.11
N GLU A 5 -16.01 -45.63 8.30
CA GLU A 5 -15.79 -44.89 9.55
C GLU A 5 -14.34 -44.42 9.65
N LEU A 6 -13.41 -45.23 9.13
CA LEU A 6 -11.98 -44.93 9.08
C LEU A 6 -11.68 -43.78 8.11
N GLU A 7 -12.31 -43.79 6.93
CA GLU A 7 -12.19 -42.70 5.95
C GLU A 7 -12.76 -41.37 6.45
N ALA A 8 -13.93 -41.39 7.09
CA ALA A 8 -14.54 -40.20 7.68
C ALA A 8 -13.65 -39.58 8.77
N LEU A 9 -13.03 -40.42 9.60
CA LEU A 9 -12.09 -39.98 10.63
C LEU A 9 -10.83 -39.34 10.01
N ARG A 10 -10.30 -39.92 8.92
CA ARG A 10 -9.14 -39.38 8.19
C ARG A 10 -9.44 -38.02 7.57
N GLN A 11 -10.61 -37.85 6.94
CA GLN A 11 -11.02 -36.57 6.37
C GLN A 11 -11.19 -35.48 7.44
N LYS A 12 -11.75 -35.83 8.60
CA LYS A 12 -11.91 -34.90 9.73
C LYS A 12 -10.55 -34.40 10.25
N LYS A 13 -9.60 -35.32 10.47
CA LYS A 13 -8.22 -35.00 10.86
C LYS A 13 -7.50 -34.12 9.83
N LEU A 14 -7.67 -34.40 8.53
CA LEU A 14 -7.09 -33.58 7.45
C LEU A 14 -7.67 -32.16 7.42
N MET A 15 -8.97 -32.00 7.65
CA MET A 15 -9.60 -30.68 7.74
C MET A 15 -9.11 -29.89 8.96
N GLU A 16 -8.95 -30.53 10.12
CA GLU A 16 -8.38 -29.89 11.31
C GLU A 16 -6.94 -29.44 11.09
N LEU A 17 -6.10 -30.28 10.48
CA LEU A 17 -4.73 -29.92 10.11
C LEU A 17 -4.68 -28.73 9.15
N LYS A 18 -5.52 -28.72 8.10
CA LYS A 18 -5.64 -27.58 7.18
C LYS A 18 -6.05 -26.30 7.90
N ARG A 19 -7.02 -26.36 8.83
CA ARG A 19 -7.44 -25.20 9.64
C ARG A 19 -6.32 -24.68 10.54
N LEU A 20 -5.54 -25.56 11.16
CA LEU A 20 -4.41 -25.18 12.02
C LEU A 20 -3.29 -24.50 11.22
N ILE A 21 -2.96 -25.02 10.03
CA ILE A 21 -1.98 -24.42 9.14
C ILE A 21 -2.46 -23.02 8.71
N GLN A 22 -3.71 -22.89 8.26
CA GLN A 22 -4.27 -21.59 7.86
C GLN A 22 -4.30 -20.57 9.00
N LYS A 23 -4.60 -20.99 10.24
CA LYS A 23 -4.55 -20.10 11.41
C LYS A 23 -3.13 -19.61 11.67
N ARG A 24 -2.15 -20.53 11.73
CA ARG A 24 -0.73 -20.17 11.92
C ARG A 24 -0.19 -19.28 10.81
N GLU A 25 -0.59 -19.51 9.56
CA GLU A 25 -0.19 -18.67 8.43
C GLU A 25 -0.81 -17.27 8.51
N LYS A 26 -2.07 -17.16 8.95
CA LYS A 26 -2.72 -15.86 9.18
C LYS A 26 -2.05 -15.10 10.33
N GLU A 27 -1.84 -15.74 11.47
CA GLU A 27 -1.19 -15.13 12.64
C GLU A 27 0.22 -14.60 12.30
N LYS A 28 1.07 -15.44 11.70
CA LYS A 28 2.42 -15.02 11.26
C LYS A 28 2.40 -13.91 10.21
N THR A 29 1.37 -13.90 9.34
CA THR A 29 1.23 -12.87 8.31
C THR A 29 0.74 -11.55 8.91
N GLU A 30 -0.14 -11.61 9.92
CA GLU A 30 -0.65 -10.43 10.63
C GLU A 30 0.45 -9.77 11.47
N GLU A 31 1.22 -10.54 12.26
CA GLU A 31 2.34 -10.00 13.04
C GLU A 31 3.38 -9.30 12.15
N LYS A 32 3.78 -9.94 11.05
CA LYS A 32 4.74 -9.36 10.09
C LYS A 32 4.21 -8.11 9.38
N ARG A 33 2.88 -8.05 9.15
CA ARG A 33 2.24 -6.87 8.55
C ARG A 33 2.21 -5.69 9.51
N VAL A 34 1.92 -5.95 10.80
CA VAL A 34 1.95 -4.92 11.85
C VAL A 34 3.35 -4.31 11.95
N ASP A 35 4.39 -5.14 11.92
CA ASP A 35 5.79 -4.69 11.95
C ASP A 35 6.16 -3.84 10.72
N ALA A 36 5.80 -4.31 9.52
CA ALA A 36 6.02 -3.58 8.26
C ALA A 36 5.31 -2.22 8.24
N GLN A 37 4.05 -2.14 8.70
CA GLN A 37 3.31 -0.88 8.77
C GLN A 37 3.94 0.10 9.76
N GLN A 38 4.35 -0.39 10.94
CA GLN A 38 5.01 0.46 11.94
C GLN A 38 6.35 1.01 11.45
N ILE A 39 7.12 0.21 10.71
CA ILE A 39 8.36 0.66 10.08
C ILE A 39 8.05 1.75 9.06
N LEU A 40 7.10 1.52 8.16
CA LEU A 40 6.76 2.48 7.11
C LEU A 40 6.19 3.78 7.66
N ASP A 41 5.43 3.75 8.75
CA ASP A 41 4.83 4.94 9.35
C ASP A 41 5.88 5.98 9.80
N ARG A 42 7.05 5.51 10.25
CA ARG A 42 8.15 6.40 10.66
C ARG A 42 8.84 7.09 9.48
N PHE A 43 8.74 6.50 8.28
CA PHE A 43 9.49 6.94 7.10
C PHE A 43 8.60 7.61 6.05
N LEU A 44 7.36 7.18 5.88
CA LEU A 44 6.42 7.78 4.93
C LEU A 44 5.86 9.08 5.52
N VAL A 45 6.02 10.19 4.79
CA VAL A 45 5.58 11.51 5.24
C VAL A 45 4.69 12.24 4.23
N GLY A 46 3.91 13.19 4.74
CA GLY A 46 2.96 13.96 3.95
C GLY A 46 1.93 13.04 3.29
N ARG A 47 1.77 13.17 1.97
CA ARG A 47 0.78 12.38 1.21
C ARG A 47 1.29 11.01 0.75
N ALA A 48 2.42 10.53 1.27
CA ALA A 48 2.98 9.23 0.88
C ALA A 48 2.02 8.06 1.13
N TRP A 49 1.29 8.06 2.25
CA TRP A 49 0.27 7.06 2.52
C TRP A 49 -0.87 7.08 1.50
N GLU A 50 -1.31 8.27 1.05
CA GLU A 50 -2.33 8.38 0.00
C GLU A 50 -1.86 7.73 -1.30
N VAL A 51 -0.59 7.97 -1.68
CA VAL A 51 0.01 7.37 -2.87
C VAL A 51 0.10 5.86 -2.73
N LEU A 52 0.59 5.36 -1.60
CA LEU A 52 0.71 3.92 -1.37
C LEU A 52 -0.66 3.23 -1.37
N ASN A 53 -1.67 3.82 -0.73
CA ASN A 53 -3.02 3.28 -0.68
C ASN A 53 -3.69 3.30 -2.06
N ALA A 54 -3.51 4.38 -2.82
CA ALA A 54 -3.98 4.44 -4.21
C ALA A 54 -3.28 3.40 -5.09
N ALA A 55 -1.98 3.17 -4.88
CA ALA A 55 -1.22 2.14 -5.56
C ALA A 55 -1.70 0.74 -5.18
N ARG A 56 -1.97 0.47 -3.88
CA ARG A 56 -2.54 -0.81 -3.42
C ARG A 56 -3.90 -1.11 -4.03
N ALA A 57 -4.75 -0.08 -4.15
CA ALA A 57 -6.08 -0.24 -4.74
C ALA A 57 -6.05 -0.50 -6.26
N GLN A 58 -5.15 0.17 -6.99
CA GLN A 58 -5.08 0.08 -8.46
C GLN A 58 -4.14 -1.01 -8.96
N TYR A 59 -3.03 -1.23 -8.26
CA TYR A 59 -1.92 -2.10 -8.66
C TYR A 59 -1.42 -2.92 -7.46
N PRO A 60 -2.23 -3.84 -6.91
CA PRO A 60 -1.93 -4.53 -5.65
C PRO A 60 -0.62 -5.32 -5.67
N GLN A 61 -0.28 -5.95 -6.79
CA GLN A 61 0.98 -6.70 -6.93
C GLN A 61 2.21 -5.78 -6.88
N ALA A 62 2.19 -4.69 -7.67
CA ALA A 62 3.29 -3.73 -7.70
C ALA A 62 3.44 -3.00 -6.36
N ALA A 63 2.33 -2.60 -5.74
CA ALA A 63 2.34 -1.96 -4.43
C ALA A 63 2.95 -2.85 -3.36
N ARG A 64 2.58 -4.14 -3.32
CA ARG A 64 3.15 -5.11 -2.37
C ARG A 64 4.64 -5.33 -2.59
N TYR A 65 5.09 -5.36 -3.84
CA TYR A 65 6.52 -5.47 -4.15
C TYR A 65 7.30 -4.25 -3.65
N VAL A 66 6.80 -3.04 -3.94
CA VAL A 66 7.40 -1.79 -3.49
C VAL A 66 7.41 -1.71 -1.96
N GLU A 67 6.32 -2.08 -1.30
CA GLU A 67 6.20 -2.08 0.16
C GLU A 67 7.24 -3.00 0.82
N ASN A 68 7.34 -4.25 0.35
CA ASN A 68 8.33 -5.19 0.86
C ASN A 68 9.77 -4.70 0.61
N ALA A 69 10.03 -4.11 -0.56
CA ALA A 69 11.34 -3.56 -0.88
C ALA A 69 11.69 -2.37 0.02
N LEU A 70 10.74 -1.47 0.29
CA LEU A 70 10.93 -0.34 1.20
C LEU A 70 11.23 -0.81 2.61
N VAL A 71 10.43 -1.72 3.17
CA VAL A 71 10.67 -2.30 4.50
C VAL A 71 12.06 -2.90 4.56
N LYS A 72 12.42 -3.75 3.58
CA LYS A 72 13.75 -4.38 3.52
C LYS A 72 14.88 -3.35 3.52
N LEU A 73 14.80 -2.33 2.67
CA LEU A 73 15.84 -1.28 2.57
C LEU A 73 15.95 -0.40 3.82
N ILE A 74 14.84 -0.21 4.52
CA ILE A 74 14.80 0.52 5.80
C ILE A 74 15.44 -0.34 6.90
N THR A 75 15.08 -1.63 6.99
CA THR A 75 15.66 -2.56 7.98
C THR A 75 17.16 -2.75 7.75
N GLU A 76 17.62 -2.75 6.50
CA GLU A 76 19.05 -2.77 6.13
C GLU A 76 19.76 -1.42 6.41
N GLY A 77 19.04 -0.37 6.81
CA GLY A 77 19.61 0.94 7.13
C GLY A 77 20.12 1.74 5.93
N ARG A 78 19.76 1.31 4.70
CA ARG A 78 20.13 1.96 3.44
C ARG A 78 19.28 3.20 3.18
N ILE A 79 18.02 3.17 3.60
CA ILE A 79 17.14 4.33 3.60
C ILE A 79 17.07 4.88 5.01
N ARG A 80 17.64 6.07 5.21
CA ARG A 80 17.59 6.81 6.49
C ARG A 80 16.76 8.09 6.40
N LYS A 81 16.41 8.50 5.18
CA LYS A 81 15.60 9.69 4.92
C LYS A 81 14.12 9.33 4.88
N ARG A 82 13.30 10.27 5.32
CA ARG A 82 11.85 10.22 5.16
C ARG A 82 11.50 10.28 3.67
N ILE A 83 10.48 9.54 3.26
CA ILE A 83 10.01 9.40 1.88
C ILE A 83 8.71 10.19 1.75
N SER A 84 8.72 11.19 0.87
CA SER A 84 7.55 12.02 0.60
C SER A 84 6.59 11.34 -0.40
N GLY A 85 5.36 11.89 -0.51
CA GLY A 85 4.39 11.38 -1.47
C GLY A 85 4.82 11.60 -2.93
N GLU A 86 5.49 12.71 -3.20
CA GLU A 86 6.05 13.04 -4.51
C GLU A 86 7.13 12.04 -4.93
N GLU A 87 8.03 11.69 -4.00
CA GLU A 87 9.10 10.72 -4.24
C GLU A 87 8.52 9.31 -4.51
N LEU A 88 7.56 8.89 -3.68
CA LEU A 88 6.90 7.59 -3.84
C LEU A 88 6.08 7.54 -5.14
N TYR A 89 5.39 8.62 -5.49
CA TYR A 89 4.68 8.75 -6.75
C TYR A 89 5.63 8.67 -7.96
N GLY A 90 6.76 9.37 -7.87
CA GLY A 90 7.82 9.33 -8.87
C GLY A 90 8.44 7.94 -9.02
N LEU A 91 8.58 7.18 -7.93
CA LEU A 91 9.01 5.78 -7.97
C LEU A 91 8.03 4.93 -8.76
N PHE A 92 6.73 4.95 -8.43
CA PHE A 92 5.72 4.20 -9.18
C PHE A 92 5.70 4.57 -10.66
N ARG A 93 5.79 5.87 -10.99
CA ARG A 93 5.91 6.35 -12.38
C ARG A 93 7.11 5.76 -13.11
N ARG A 94 8.29 5.71 -12.47
CA ARG A 94 9.52 5.11 -13.04
C ARG A 94 9.40 3.60 -13.24
N LEU A 95 8.64 2.92 -12.38
CA LEU A 95 8.31 1.50 -12.52
C LEU A 95 7.23 1.23 -13.59
N GLY A 96 6.77 2.25 -14.31
CA GLY A 96 5.69 2.14 -15.31
C GLY A 96 4.28 2.09 -14.71
N VAL A 97 4.16 2.21 -13.38
CA VAL A 97 2.89 2.16 -12.66
C VAL A 97 2.31 3.57 -12.54
N ARG A 98 1.31 3.87 -13.37
CA ARG A 98 0.63 5.18 -13.34
C ARG A 98 -0.49 5.19 -12.32
N VAL A 99 -0.13 5.40 -11.05
CA VAL A 99 -1.11 5.59 -9.97
C VAL A 99 -1.95 6.83 -10.25
N ARG A 100 -3.28 6.69 -10.28
CA ARG A 100 -4.21 7.82 -10.42
C ARG A 100 -4.55 8.38 -9.05
N LEU A 101 -4.31 9.66 -8.84
CA LEU A 101 -4.65 10.39 -7.61
C LEU A 101 -5.70 11.44 -7.93
N LYS A 102 -6.70 11.60 -7.05
CA LYS A 102 -7.67 12.70 -7.15
C LYS A 102 -7.01 13.98 -6.63
N THR A 103 -6.35 14.73 -7.50
CA THR A 103 -5.71 16.00 -7.13
C THR A 103 -6.61 17.18 -7.48
N ARG A 104 -6.74 18.14 -6.56
CA ARG A 104 -7.36 19.45 -6.81
C ARG A 104 -6.35 20.54 -6.45
N ILE A 105 -6.10 21.45 -7.37
CA ILE A 105 -5.22 22.61 -7.16
C ILE A 105 -6.12 23.83 -6.96
N LYS A 106 -5.99 24.47 -5.79
CA LYS A 106 -6.64 25.74 -5.47
C LYS A 106 -5.55 26.78 -5.18
N ILE A 107 -5.74 27.97 -5.71
CA ILE A 107 -4.84 29.12 -5.60
C ILE A 107 -5.57 30.20 -4.80
N LEU A 108 -4.90 30.74 -3.78
CA LEU A 108 -5.44 31.83 -2.96
C LEU A 108 -4.88 33.16 -3.48
N GLU A 109 -5.74 33.99 -4.07
CA GLU A 109 -5.38 35.31 -4.58
C GLU A 109 -6.36 36.35 -4.08
N HIS A 110 -5.83 37.45 -3.52
CA HIS A 110 -6.63 38.59 -3.06
C HIS A 110 -7.81 38.18 -2.14
N GLY A 111 -7.57 37.19 -1.26
CA GLY A 111 -8.58 36.67 -0.32
C GLY A 111 -9.63 35.73 -0.94
N LYS A 112 -9.53 35.40 -2.23
CA LYS A 112 -10.43 34.47 -2.93
C LYS A 112 -9.71 33.17 -3.30
N LEU A 113 -10.37 32.03 -3.06
CA LEU A 113 -9.93 30.72 -3.52
C LEU A 113 -10.39 30.51 -4.96
N LYS A 114 -9.45 30.49 -5.90
CA LYS A 114 -9.67 30.17 -7.32
C LYS A 114 -9.12 28.78 -7.62
N SER A 115 -9.76 28.05 -8.52
CA SER A 115 -9.17 26.84 -9.10
C SER A 115 -8.05 27.19 -10.08
N LEU A 116 -7.15 26.23 -10.35
CA LEU A 116 -6.12 26.40 -11.38
C LEU A 116 -6.73 26.69 -12.77
N GLU A 117 -7.88 26.09 -13.08
CA GLU A 117 -8.60 26.30 -14.34
C GLU A 117 -9.05 27.77 -14.48
N GLU A 118 -9.66 28.33 -13.44
CA GLU A 118 -10.05 29.74 -13.40
C GLU A 118 -8.82 30.65 -13.61
N LYS A 119 -7.71 30.34 -12.95
CA LYS A 119 -6.49 31.15 -13.06
C LYS A 119 -5.89 31.13 -14.47
N ILE A 120 -5.84 29.97 -15.12
CA ILE A 120 -5.31 29.84 -16.48
C ILE A 120 -6.20 30.59 -17.46
N ARG A 121 -7.53 30.47 -17.33
CA ARG A 121 -8.48 31.18 -18.19
C ARG A 121 -8.33 32.71 -18.10
N GLU A 122 -8.13 33.25 -16.89
CA GLU A 122 -7.86 34.67 -16.69
C GLU A 122 -6.54 35.13 -17.35
N GLN A 123 -5.52 34.27 -17.41
CA GLN A 123 -4.23 34.60 -18.04
C GLN A 123 -4.23 34.46 -19.57
N THR A 124 -5.10 33.63 -20.14
CA THR A 124 -5.18 33.40 -21.59
C THR A 124 -6.18 34.36 -22.28
N SER A 125 -7.05 35.04 -21.53
CA SER A 125 -7.97 36.07 -22.07
C SER A 125 -7.30 37.44 -22.27
N TRP A 126 -6.08 37.46 -22.82
CA TRP A 126 -5.38 38.65 -23.31
C TRP A 126 -5.56 38.80 -24.82
#